data_AF-A0A8T5GIP6-F1
#
_entry.id   AF-A0A8T5GIP6-F1
#
_cell.length_a   1.000
_cell.length_b   1.000
_cell.length_c   1.000
_cell.angle_alpha   90.00
_cell.angle_beta   90.00
_cell.angle_gamma   90.00
#
_symmetry.space_group_name_H-M   'P 1'
#
loop_
_entity.id
_entity.type
_entity.pdbx_description
1 polymer ?
#
loop_
_entity_poly.entity_id
_entity_poly.type
_entity_poly.pdbx_seq_one_letter_code
_entity_poly.pdbx_strand_id
1 'polypeptide(L)'
;MKRSLGGLKITTLILLVLPLVSLAGCTSESENWMRLDADEFATAIDEEAGAFLLDTRTQDEWEADGHLENATLIPHDKLSERSSELPDDKSTTILL
;
A
#
# COMPACT_ATOMS: atom_id res chain seq x y z
N MET A 1 8.65 3.59 -63.07
CA MET A 1 9.65 3.51 -61.98
C MET A 1 9.18 4.43 -60.86
N LYS A 2 8.76 3.90 -59.70
CA LYS A 2 8.25 4.68 -58.55
C LYS A 2 9.36 4.80 -57.51
N ARG A 3 9.70 6.00 -57.02
CA ARG A 3 10.61 6.20 -55.87
C ARG A 3 9.87 6.96 -54.77
N SER A 4 9.99 6.40 -53.56
CA SER A 4 9.25 6.67 -52.34
C SER A 4 9.49 8.07 -51.75
N LEU A 5 8.41 8.74 -51.34
CA LEU A 5 8.38 10.01 -50.61
C LEU A 5 7.41 9.84 -49.44
N GLY A 6 7.89 9.59 -48.21
CA GLY A 6 6.97 9.30 -47.09
C GLY A 6 7.55 9.18 -45.68
N GLY A 7 8.66 9.85 -45.34
CA GLY A 7 9.30 9.69 -44.02
C GLY A 7 9.52 10.96 -43.18
N LEU A 8 9.27 12.16 -43.71
CA LEU A 8 9.87 13.40 -43.15
C LEU A 8 8.95 14.29 -42.28
N LYS A 9 7.76 13.88 -41.83
CA LYS A 9 6.84 14.82 -41.13
C LYS A 9 6.35 14.47 -39.73
N ILE A 10 6.59 13.25 -39.24
CA ILE A 10 6.02 12.80 -37.96
C ILE A 10 7.08 12.82 -36.84
N THR A 11 8.33 12.48 -37.17
CA THR A 11 9.43 12.40 -36.20
C THR A 11 9.85 13.77 -35.64
N THR A 12 9.81 14.83 -36.44
CA THR A 12 10.16 16.20 -36.01
C THR A 12 9.12 16.80 -35.05
N LEU A 13 7.84 16.45 -35.19
CA LEU A 13 6.76 16.96 -34.34
C LEU A 13 6.80 16.34 -32.93
N ILE A 14 7.18 15.06 -32.84
CA ILE A 14 7.30 14.31 -31.59
C ILE A 14 8.46 14.84 -30.74
N LEU A 15 9.58 15.22 -31.36
CA LEU A 15 10.78 15.67 -30.67
C LEU A 15 10.58 17.01 -29.91
N LEU A 16 9.60 17.82 -30.32
CA LEU A 16 9.38 19.18 -29.79
C LEU A 16 8.34 19.22 -28.66
N VAL A 17 7.42 18.26 -28.60
CA VAL A 17 6.33 18.21 -27.61
C VAL A 17 6.71 17.38 -26.37
N LEU A 18 7.63 16.44 -26.52
CA LEU A 18 8.04 15.50 -25.47
C LEU A 18 8.62 16.14 -24.17
N PRO A 19 9.38 17.25 -24.20
CA PRO A 19 9.98 17.81 -22.98
C PRO A 19 8.99 18.57 -22.08
N LEU A 20 7.85 19.04 -22.60
CA LEU A 20 6.88 19.83 -21.83
C LEU A 20 6.02 18.98 -20.89
N VAL A 21 5.95 17.68 -21.10
CA VAL A 21 5.12 16.75 -20.30
C VAL A 21 5.83 16.31 -19.01
N SER A 22 7.14 16.54 -18.90
CA SER A 22 7.98 16.00 -17.82
C SER A 22 7.96 16.81 -16.51
N LEU A 23 7.21 17.92 -16.43
CA LEU A 23 7.25 18.86 -15.28
C LEU A 23 5.99 18.86 -14.40
N ALA A 24 5.17 17.81 -14.43
CA ALA A 24 4.06 17.61 -13.50
C ALA A 24 4.42 16.51 -12.48
N GLY A 25 5.26 16.86 -11.50
CA GLY A 25 5.67 15.95 -10.42
C GLY A 25 5.69 16.67 -9.07
N CYS A 26 4.54 16.75 -8.41
CA CYS A 26 4.49 16.95 -6.96
C CYS A 26 4.03 15.64 -6.35
N THR A 27 4.86 14.96 -5.57
CA THR A 27 4.39 13.95 -4.63
C THR A 27 5.05 14.18 -3.29
N SER A 28 4.26 14.56 -2.31
CA SER A 28 4.58 14.49 -0.90
C SER A 28 3.67 13.39 -0.33
N GLU A 29 4.22 12.19 -0.14
CA GLU A 29 3.51 11.11 0.55
C GLU A 29 3.37 11.52 2.02
N SER A 30 2.14 11.80 2.45
CA SER A 30 1.84 11.98 3.86
C SER A 30 1.58 10.60 4.46
N GLU A 31 2.51 10.11 5.27
CA GLU A 31 2.29 8.95 6.16
C GLU A 31 1.13 9.27 7.10
N ASN A 32 -0.08 8.82 6.75
CA ASN A 32 -1.30 9.13 7.47
C ASN A 32 -1.85 7.86 8.12
N TRP A 33 -1.46 7.64 9.38
CA TRP A 33 -2.12 6.65 10.23
C TRP A 33 -3.38 7.27 10.84
N MET A 34 -4.45 6.49 10.90
CA MET A 34 -5.72 6.90 11.49
C MET A 34 -5.91 6.21 12.83
N ARG A 35 -6.40 6.96 13.83
CA ARG A 35 -6.85 6.38 15.09
C ARG A 35 -8.35 6.15 15.01
N LEU A 36 -8.75 4.90 15.23
CA LEU A 36 -10.15 4.50 15.35
C LEU A 36 -10.49 4.29 16.82
N ASP A 37 -11.73 4.57 17.20
CA ASP A 37 -12.30 4.03 18.43
C ASP A 37 -12.76 2.58 18.26
N ALA A 38 -13.30 1.97 19.32
CA ALA A 38 -13.66 0.56 19.31
C ALA A 38 -14.82 0.23 18.34
N ASP A 39 -15.80 1.13 18.21
CA ASP A 39 -16.97 0.91 17.34
C ASP A 39 -16.57 1.11 15.87
N GLU A 40 -15.72 2.10 15.60
CA GLU A 40 -15.14 2.33 14.28
C GLU A 40 -14.23 1.16 13.85
N PHE A 41 -13.41 0.64 14.75
CA PHE A 41 -12.53 -0.50 14.47
C PHE A 41 -13.34 -1.78 14.18
N ALA A 42 -14.39 -2.04 14.95
CA ALA A 42 -15.30 -3.16 14.69
C ALA A 42 -15.95 -3.04 13.31
N THR A 43 -16.39 -1.84 12.95
CA THR A 43 -16.95 -1.56 11.62
C THR A 43 -15.91 -1.79 10.52
N ALA A 44 -14.66 -1.37 10.72
CA ALA A 44 -13.58 -1.57 9.75
C ALA A 44 -13.28 -3.06 9.51
N ILE A 45 -13.32 -3.90 10.56
CA ILE A 45 -13.17 -5.35 10.42
C ILE A 45 -14.26 -5.94 9.50
N ASP A 46 -15.51 -5.49 9.68
CA ASP A 46 -16.66 -6.02 8.94
C ASP A 46 -16.68 -5.54 7.48
N GLU A 47 -16.33 -4.28 7.24
CA GLU A 47 -16.41 -3.66 5.90
C GLU A 47 -15.18 -3.94 5.02
N GLU A 48 -14.00 -4.12 5.62
CA GLU A 48 -12.73 -4.20 4.91
C GLU A 48 -12.21 -5.64 4.86
N ALA A 49 -12.91 -6.49 4.11
CA ALA A 49 -12.68 -7.94 4.02
C ALA A 49 -11.26 -8.38 3.55
N GLY A 50 -10.38 -7.45 3.20
CA GLY A 50 -8.98 -7.69 2.84
C GLY A 50 -7.96 -7.05 3.80
N ALA A 51 -8.41 -6.45 4.90
CA ALA A 51 -7.53 -5.86 5.89
C ALA A 51 -6.74 -6.94 6.63
N PHE A 52 -5.47 -6.62 6.93
CA PHE A 52 -4.61 -7.47 7.73
C PHE A 52 -4.74 -7.07 9.20
N LEU A 53 -5.38 -7.93 9.99
CA LEU A 53 -5.54 -7.72 11.42
C LEU A 53 -4.28 -8.19 12.14
N LEU A 54 -3.55 -7.26 12.74
CA LEU A 54 -2.27 -7.48 13.39
C LEU A 54 -2.41 -7.23 14.89
N ASP A 55 -1.99 -8.18 15.73
CA ASP A 55 -1.84 -7.96 17.17
C ASP A 55 -0.34 -7.94 17.51
N THR A 56 0.10 -6.90 18.23
CA THR A 56 1.53 -6.70 18.58
C THR A 56 1.82 -6.86 20.07
N ARG A 57 0.85 -7.34 20.84
CA ARG A 57 1.01 -7.69 22.26
C ARG A 57 1.97 -8.86 22.42
N THR A 58 2.27 -9.17 23.69
CA THR A 58 3.06 -10.36 24.02
C THR A 58 2.27 -11.64 23.81
N GLN A 59 2.99 -12.77 23.70
CA GLN A 59 2.36 -14.10 23.61
C GLN A 59 1.50 -14.40 24.84
N ASP A 60 1.97 -14.04 26.04
CA ASP A 60 1.27 -14.29 27.28
C ASP A 60 -0.08 -13.55 27.35
N GLU A 61 -0.13 -12.29 26.91
CA GLU A 61 -1.38 -11.50 26.83
C GLU A 61 -2.36 -12.09 25.80
N TRP A 62 -1.85 -12.50 24.64
CA TRP A 62 -2.66 -13.13 23.58
C TRP A 62 -3.34 -14.42 24.08
N GLU A 63 -2.60 -15.26 24.81
CA GLU A 63 -3.11 -16.52 25.35
C GLU A 63 -4.04 -16.33 26.57
N ALA A 64 -3.77 -15.32 27.41
CA ALA A 64 -4.51 -15.10 28.64
C ALA A 64 -5.83 -14.34 28.45
N ASP A 65 -5.83 -13.29 27.62
CA ASP A 65 -6.94 -12.34 27.54
C ASP A 65 -7.91 -12.62 26.38
N GLY A 66 -7.55 -13.59 25.52
CA GLY A 66 -8.22 -13.81 24.25
C GLY A 66 -7.80 -12.79 23.19
N HIS A 67 -8.26 -13.05 21.97
CA HIS A 67 -7.89 -12.28 20.79
C HIS A 67 -8.98 -12.35 19.73
N LEU A 68 -8.96 -11.41 18.79
CA LEU A 68 -9.88 -11.41 17.66
C LEU A 68 -9.62 -12.63 16.77
N GLU A 69 -10.71 -13.15 16.18
CA GLU A 69 -10.61 -14.21 15.19
C GLU A 69 -9.91 -13.66 13.93
N ASN A 70 -9.10 -14.48 13.27
CA ASN A 70 -8.31 -14.12 12.08
C ASN A 70 -7.22 -13.05 12.29
N ALA A 71 -7.00 -12.58 13.52
CA ALA A 71 -5.84 -11.76 13.84
C ALA A 71 -4.54 -12.57 13.76
N THR A 72 -3.47 -11.92 13.30
CA THR A 72 -2.12 -12.47 13.29
C THR A 72 -1.31 -11.85 14.42
N LEU A 73 -0.82 -12.68 15.34
CA LEU A 73 0.07 -12.24 16.41
C LEU A 73 1.53 -12.12 15.90
N ILE A 74 2.06 -10.91 15.91
CA ILE A 74 3.49 -10.63 15.78
C ILE A 74 3.90 -9.67 16.90
N PRO A 75 4.48 -10.17 18.01
CA PRO A 75 4.89 -9.32 19.12
C PRO A 75 5.79 -8.18 18.63
N HIS A 76 5.62 -6.99 19.19
CA HIS A 76 6.30 -5.79 18.70
C HIS A 76 7.83 -5.93 18.64
N ASP A 77 8.42 -6.68 19.57
CA ASP A 77 9.85 -6.99 19.66
C ASP A 77 10.32 -8.01 18.60
N LYS A 78 9.38 -8.69 17.93
CA LYS A 78 9.60 -9.68 16.86
C LYS A 78 9.26 -9.18 15.47
N LEU A 79 8.63 -8.01 15.33
CA LEU A 79 8.20 -7.46 14.03
C LEU A 79 9.33 -7.38 13.00
N SER A 80 10.55 -6.98 13.42
CA SER A 80 11.68 -6.90 12.49
C SER A 80 12.18 -8.28 12.02
N GLU A 81 12.07 -9.31 12.87
CA GLU A 81 12.51 -10.67 12.56
C GLU A 81 11.47 -11.40 11.71
N ARG A 82 10.18 -11.09 11.94
CA ARG A 82 9.01 -11.71 11.32
C ARG A 82 8.35 -10.82 10.27
N SER A 83 9.08 -9.83 9.73
CA SER A 83 8.51 -8.87 8.77
C SER A 83 8.00 -9.52 7.48
N SER A 84 8.49 -10.72 7.17
CA SER A 84 8.01 -11.54 6.04
C SER A 84 6.59 -12.08 6.21
N GLU A 85 6.01 -11.97 7.41
CA GLU A 85 4.61 -12.34 7.68
C GLU A 85 3.64 -11.18 7.46
N LEU A 86 4.16 -9.96 7.25
CA LEU A 86 3.34 -8.80 6.89
C LEU A 86 2.95 -8.87 5.41
N PRO A 87 1.83 -8.22 5.01
CA PRO A 87 1.46 -8.13 3.61
C PRO A 87 2.57 -7.54 2.73
N ASP A 88 2.87 -8.24 1.63
CA ASP A 88 3.80 -7.75 0.61
C ASP A 88 3.25 -6.52 -0.13
N ASP A 89 1.93 -6.50 -0.33
CA ASP A 89 1.23 -5.38 -0.95
C ASP A 89 1.12 -4.20 0.03
N LYS A 90 1.80 -3.10 -0.31
CA LYS A 90 1.81 -1.87 0.48
C LYS A 90 0.49 -1.10 0.48
N SER A 91 -0.46 -1.49 -0.37
CA SER A 91 -1.82 -0.96 -0.36
C SER A 91 -2.77 -1.73 0.57
N THR A 92 -2.33 -2.86 1.15
CA THR A 92 -3.13 -3.59 2.14
C THR A 92 -3.30 -2.76 3.41
N THR A 93 -4.54 -2.50 3.80
CA THR A 93 -4.86 -1.86 5.08
C THR A 93 -4.44 -2.78 6.23
N ILE A 94 -3.71 -2.22 7.20
CA ILE A 94 -3.36 -2.91 8.45
C ILE A 94 -4.24 -2.34 9.57
N LEU A 95 -4.99 -3.22 10.22
CA LEU A 95 -5.73 -2.92 11.44
C LEU A 95 -4.91 -3.46 12.62
N LEU A 96 -4.50 -2.59 13.53
CA LEU A 96 -3.61 -2.87 14.66
C LEU A 96 -4.30 -2.64 16.00
#